data_AF-A0A1A3BLA8-F1
#
_entry.id   AF-A0A1A3BLA8-F1
#
_cell.length_a   1.000
_cell.length_b   1.000
_cell.length_c   1.000
_cell.angle_alpha   90.00
_cell.angle_beta   90.00
_cell.angle_gamma   90.00
#
_symmetry.space_group_name_H-M   'P 1'
#
loop_
_entity.id
_entity.type
_entity.pdbx_description
1 polymer ?
#
loop_
_entity_poly.entity_id
_entity_poly.type
_entity_poly.pdbx_seq_one_letter_code
_entity_poly.pdbx_strand_id
1 'polypeptide(L)'
;MAEAEAVSRPLEDVADDIAAVAATFAVPPVVVAHSMGGLVTLKFAETNAYSGLVLITPVLPGEVSPAPIDLVFDPEQLWEPPPLDVAKHLFFTAASEDDARRYHGMLVAESARAVEQAVTGNRVSIDPVKISGPILVLAAEMDVLCPPEEVWRLANLLGADYHYASGLGHGVMMAEGWRHTAQTIHRWLATHVGDWGGSTDTPIPATQSLLSSEPVTH
;
A
#
# COMPACT_ATOMS: atom_id res chain seq x y z
N MET A 1 -1.02 15.87 -16.88
CA MET A 1 -1.79 16.41 -15.75
C MET A 1 -1.28 17.82 -15.51
N ALA A 2 -2.17 18.82 -15.46
CA ALA A 2 -1.74 20.17 -15.10
C ALA A 2 -1.34 20.19 -13.61
N GLU A 3 -0.42 21.05 -13.20
CA GLU A 3 0.07 21.12 -11.80
C GLU A 3 -1.08 21.37 -10.80
N ALA A 4 -2.03 22.23 -11.17
CA ALA A 4 -3.25 22.48 -10.39
C ALA A 4 -4.16 21.23 -10.26
N GLU A 5 -4.18 20.36 -11.27
CA GLU A 5 -4.94 19.10 -11.24
C GLU A 5 -4.26 18.07 -10.32
N ALA A 6 -2.93 18.10 -10.23
CA ALA A 6 -2.15 17.22 -9.35
C ALA A 6 -2.38 17.53 -7.86
N VAL A 7 -2.45 18.81 -7.49
CA VAL A 7 -2.63 19.26 -6.11
C VAL A 7 -3.97 18.84 -5.52
N SER A 8 -5.04 18.97 -6.31
CA SER A 8 -6.40 18.75 -5.84
C SER A 8 -6.95 17.36 -6.18
N ARG A 9 -6.12 16.45 -6.71
CA ARG A 9 -6.60 15.14 -7.15
C ARG A 9 -7.07 14.29 -5.97
N PRO A 10 -8.35 13.92 -5.88
CA PRO A 10 -8.86 13.12 -4.78
C PRO A 10 -8.50 11.63 -4.95
N LEU A 11 -8.57 10.87 -3.87
CA LEU A 11 -8.28 9.43 -3.86
C LEU A 11 -9.25 8.63 -4.74
N GLU A 12 -10.51 9.06 -4.82
CA GLU A 12 -11.54 8.41 -5.62
C GLU A 12 -11.18 8.40 -7.12
N ASP A 13 -10.58 9.48 -7.64
CA ASP A 13 -10.16 9.57 -9.05
C ASP A 13 -9.03 8.59 -9.38
N VAL A 14 -8.25 8.15 -8.38
CA VAL A 14 -7.21 7.13 -8.57
C VAL A 14 -7.84 5.74 -8.70
N ALA A 15 -9.04 5.50 -8.14
CA ALA A 15 -9.75 4.24 -8.31
C ALA A 15 -10.18 4.02 -9.78
N ASP A 16 -10.52 5.10 -10.47
CA ASP A 16 -10.82 5.07 -11.90
C ASP A 16 -9.57 4.73 -12.74
N ASP A 17 -8.38 5.20 -12.34
CA ASP A 17 -7.12 4.80 -12.99
C ASP A 17 -6.87 3.29 -12.82
N ILE A 18 -7.12 2.74 -11.62
CA ILE A 18 -7.00 1.30 -11.38
C ILE A 18 -7.99 0.55 -12.27
N ALA A 19 -9.23 1.03 -12.39
CA ALA A 19 -10.25 0.43 -13.25
C ALA A 19 -9.85 0.46 -14.73
N ALA A 20 -9.31 1.56 -15.21
CA ALA A 20 -8.82 1.70 -16.57
C ALA A 20 -7.72 0.67 -16.89
N VAL A 21 -6.77 0.47 -15.97
CA VAL A 21 -5.71 -0.53 -16.11
C VAL A 21 -6.27 -1.96 -16.00
N ALA A 22 -7.15 -2.22 -15.03
CA ALA A 22 -7.77 -3.53 -14.84
C ALA A 22 -8.55 -3.99 -16.08
N ALA A 23 -9.22 -3.06 -16.78
CA ALA A 23 -9.96 -3.33 -18.00
C ALA A 23 -9.08 -3.78 -19.20
N THR A 24 -7.75 -3.63 -19.11
CA THR A 24 -6.82 -4.12 -20.14
C THR A 24 -6.51 -5.62 -20.04
N PHE A 25 -6.83 -6.24 -18.91
CA PHE A 25 -6.60 -7.67 -18.69
C PHE A 25 -7.76 -8.50 -19.23
N ALA A 26 -7.45 -9.69 -19.75
CA ALA A 26 -8.47 -10.62 -20.26
C ALA A 26 -9.35 -11.24 -19.15
N VAL A 27 -8.86 -11.21 -17.91
CA VAL A 27 -9.54 -11.68 -16.70
C VAL A 27 -9.35 -10.64 -15.59
N PRO A 28 -10.23 -10.58 -14.58
CA PRO A 28 -10.04 -9.70 -13.44
C PRO A 28 -8.64 -9.88 -12.82
N PRO A 29 -7.91 -8.80 -12.52
CA PRO A 29 -6.56 -8.91 -11.96
C PRO A 29 -6.58 -9.22 -10.47
N VAL A 30 -5.44 -9.69 -9.96
CA VAL A 30 -5.11 -9.55 -8.52
C VAL A 30 -4.57 -8.14 -8.31
N VAL A 31 -5.07 -7.45 -7.28
CA VAL A 31 -4.59 -6.10 -6.92
C VAL A 31 -3.80 -6.20 -5.61
N VAL A 32 -2.53 -5.83 -5.66
CA VAL A 32 -1.65 -5.73 -4.49
C VAL A 32 -1.38 -4.25 -4.24
N ALA A 33 -1.77 -3.77 -3.06
CA ALA A 33 -1.75 -2.36 -2.74
C ALA A 33 -1.09 -2.11 -1.38
N HIS A 34 -0.39 -0.99 -1.27
CA HIS A 34 0.31 -0.56 -0.07
C HIS A 34 -0.20 0.79 0.41
N SER A 35 -0.27 0.99 1.74
CA SER A 35 -0.57 2.29 2.34
C SER A 35 -1.83 2.92 1.76
N MET A 36 -1.74 4.17 1.29
CA MET A 36 -2.85 4.91 0.69
C MET A 36 -3.44 4.22 -0.54
N GLY A 37 -2.63 3.46 -1.30
CA GLY A 37 -3.11 2.64 -2.41
C GLY A 37 -4.09 1.56 -1.96
N GLY A 38 -4.03 1.11 -0.70
CA GLY A 38 -4.99 0.18 -0.13
C GLY A 38 -6.39 0.78 -0.04
N LEU A 39 -6.51 2.03 0.42
CA LEU A 39 -7.78 2.75 0.50
C LEU A 39 -8.38 2.99 -0.89
N VAL A 40 -7.57 3.40 -1.86
CA VAL A 40 -8.00 3.55 -3.26
C VAL A 40 -8.45 2.21 -3.83
N THR A 41 -7.73 1.12 -3.54
CA THR A 41 -8.10 -0.22 -3.99
C THR A 41 -9.44 -0.68 -3.44
N LEU A 42 -9.76 -0.34 -2.18
CA LEU A 42 -11.07 -0.60 -1.60
C LEU A 42 -12.17 0.17 -2.33
N LYS A 43 -11.92 1.42 -2.72
CA LYS A 43 -12.85 2.22 -3.54
C LYS A 43 -13.08 1.60 -4.92
N PHE A 44 -12.00 1.18 -5.58
CA PHE A 44 -12.06 0.42 -6.83
C PHE A 44 -12.91 -0.86 -6.68
N ALA A 45 -12.71 -1.59 -5.59
CA ALA A 45 -13.37 -2.87 -5.30
C ALA A 45 -14.90 -2.77 -5.10
N GLU A 46 -15.45 -1.59 -4.79
CA GLU A 46 -16.91 -1.41 -4.63
C GLU A 46 -17.69 -1.63 -5.92
N THR A 47 -17.05 -1.45 -7.08
CA THR A 47 -17.73 -1.44 -8.39
C THR A 47 -17.03 -2.25 -9.46
N ASN A 48 -15.84 -2.77 -9.20
CA ASN A 48 -15.02 -3.48 -10.19
C ASN A 48 -14.71 -4.92 -9.74
N ALA A 49 -14.59 -5.80 -10.72
CA ALA A 49 -14.19 -7.18 -10.48
C ALA A 49 -12.68 -7.29 -10.26
N TYR A 50 -12.28 -8.17 -9.34
CA TYR A 50 -10.91 -8.58 -9.09
C TYR A 50 -10.88 -10.06 -8.74
N SER A 51 -9.72 -10.69 -8.92
CA SER A 51 -9.52 -12.10 -8.55
C SER A 51 -9.00 -12.27 -7.12
N GLY A 52 -8.35 -11.25 -6.56
CA GLY A 52 -7.98 -11.19 -5.15
C GLY A 52 -7.40 -9.82 -4.79
N LEU A 53 -7.57 -9.40 -3.54
CA LEU A 53 -6.98 -8.16 -3.01
C LEU A 53 -5.94 -8.48 -1.94
N VAL A 54 -4.79 -7.82 -2.01
CA VAL A 54 -3.75 -7.88 -0.98
C VAL A 54 -3.46 -6.47 -0.52
N LEU A 55 -3.81 -6.15 0.73
CA LEU A 55 -3.67 -4.84 1.33
C LEU A 55 -2.53 -4.88 2.34
N ILE A 56 -1.41 -4.24 2.02
CA ILE A 56 -0.20 -4.20 2.83
C ILE A 56 -0.17 -2.87 3.58
N THR A 57 -0.22 -2.92 4.90
CA THR A 57 -0.21 -1.73 5.79
C THR A 57 -1.12 -0.61 5.29
N PRO A 58 -2.41 -0.90 4.97
CA PRO A 58 -3.26 0.03 4.25
C PRO A 58 -3.69 1.21 5.13
N VAL A 59 -3.75 2.40 4.52
CA VAL A 59 -4.52 3.52 5.09
C VAL A 59 -5.97 3.09 5.20
N LEU A 60 -6.59 3.41 6.33
CA LEU A 60 -7.92 2.92 6.68
C LEU A 60 -9.01 3.84 6.15
N PRO A 61 -10.17 3.30 5.72
CA PRO A 61 -11.32 4.09 5.37
C PRO A 61 -11.99 4.66 6.63
N GLY A 62 -12.91 5.62 6.45
CA GLY A 62 -13.57 6.32 7.55
C GLY A 62 -14.24 5.41 8.60
N GLU A 63 -14.70 4.23 8.20
CA GLU A 63 -15.47 3.29 9.04
C GLU A 63 -14.63 2.65 10.16
N VAL A 64 -13.32 2.51 9.96
CA VAL A 64 -12.39 1.85 10.89
C VAL A 64 -11.15 2.69 11.17
N SER A 65 -11.14 3.95 10.72
CA SER A 65 -10.03 4.86 10.97
C SER A 65 -9.97 5.27 12.45
N PRO A 66 -8.75 5.51 12.98
CA PRO A 66 -8.58 6.15 14.27
C PRO A 66 -9.09 7.60 14.24
N ALA A 67 -9.02 8.28 15.39
CA ALA A 67 -9.39 9.69 15.47
C ALA A 67 -8.65 10.53 14.42
N PRO A 68 -9.33 11.50 13.78
CA PRO A 68 -8.72 12.32 12.75
C PRO A 68 -7.55 13.13 13.31
N ILE A 69 -6.53 13.32 12.49
CA ILE A 69 -5.40 14.19 12.83
C ILE A 69 -5.73 15.58 12.29
N ASP A 70 -5.67 16.58 13.16
CA ASP A 70 -5.84 17.98 12.79
C ASP A 70 -4.53 18.48 12.15
N LEU A 71 -4.52 18.55 10.82
CA LEU A 71 -3.42 19.06 10.01
C LEU A 71 -3.94 20.18 9.13
N VAL A 72 -3.11 21.22 8.97
CA VAL A 72 -3.40 22.34 8.07
C VAL A 72 -2.84 21.99 6.70
N PHE A 73 -3.71 22.02 5.69
CA PHE A 73 -3.36 21.80 4.29
C PHE A 73 -3.44 23.12 3.53
N ASP A 74 -2.42 23.40 2.71
CA ASP A 74 -2.52 24.42 1.68
C ASP A 74 -3.12 23.78 0.43
N PRO A 75 -4.36 24.13 0.04
CA PRO A 75 -5.03 23.53 -1.12
C PRO A 75 -4.40 23.93 -2.46
N GLU A 76 -3.42 24.81 -2.47
CA GLU A 76 -2.69 25.24 -3.67
C GLU A 76 -1.30 24.60 -3.81
N GLN A 77 -0.85 23.83 -2.81
CA GLN A 77 0.48 23.20 -2.80
C GLN A 77 0.40 21.67 -2.74
N LEU A 78 1.38 21.01 -3.36
CA LEU A 78 1.58 19.58 -3.16
C LEU A 78 2.05 19.31 -1.72
N TRP A 79 1.71 18.12 -1.23
CA TRP A 79 2.20 17.65 0.06
C TRP A 79 3.60 17.08 -0.09
N GLU A 80 4.60 17.86 0.33
CA GLU A 80 6.01 17.48 0.18
C GLU A 80 6.40 16.28 1.05
N PRO A 81 7.34 15.44 0.57
CA PRO A 81 7.89 14.36 1.39
C PRO A 81 8.49 14.89 2.70
N PRO A 82 8.33 14.18 3.81
CA PRO A 82 8.92 14.60 5.08
C PRO A 82 10.46 14.53 5.03
N PRO A 83 11.16 15.27 5.92
CA PRO A 83 12.59 15.12 6.13
C PRO A 83 12.98 13.65 6.40
N LEU A 84 14.20 13.25 6.00
CA LEU A 84 14.65 11.86 6.06
C LEU A 84 14.48 11.19 7.42
N ASP A 85 14.78 11.89 8.52
CA ASP A 85 14.64 11.37 9.88
C ASP A 85 13.17 11.08 10.23
N VAL A 86 12.25 11.95 9.80
CA VAL A 86 10.81 11.76 9.93
C VAL A 86 10.34 10.63 9.01
N ALA A 87 10.72 10.64 7.73
CA ALA A 87 10.39 9.59 6.77
C ALA A 87 10.87 8.21 7.24
N LYS A 88 12.04 8.15 7.87
CA LYS A 88 12.57 6.91 8.43
C LYS A 88 11.69 6.39 9.57
N HIS A 89 11.23 7.27 10.46
CA HIS A 89 10.35 6.87 11.55
C HIS A 89 8.94 6.46 11.07
N LEU A 90 8.43 7.10 10.03
CA LEU A 90 7.08 6.86 9.52
C LEU A 90 7.02 5.68 8.54
N PHE A 91 7.96 5.62 7.60
CA PHE A 91 7.92 4.69 6.47
C PHE A 91 8.95 3.57 6.57
N PHE A 92 10.15 3.85 7.09
CA PHE A 92 11.33 2.98 6.92
C PHE A 92 11.92 2.44 8.24
N THR A 93 11.11 2.27 9.29
CA THR A 93 11.56 1.87 10.64
C THR A 93 12.38 0.58 10.66
N ALA A 94 12.07 -0.36 9.77
CA ALA A 94 12.73 -1.66 9.65
C ALA A 94 13.78 -1.73 8.52
N ALA A 95 14.07 -0.61 7.85
CA ALA A 95 15.05 -0.55 6.76
C ALA A 95 16.45 -0.23 7.29
N SER A 96 17.47 -0.62 6.53
CA SER A 96 18.84 -0.16 6.76
C SER A 96 18.94 1.37 6.54
N GLU A 97 19.99 2.01 7.07
CA GLU A 97 20.23 3.45 6.82
C GLU A 97 20.39 3.76 5.33
N ASP A 98 21.08 2.88 4.61
CA ASP A 98 21.34 3.04 3.19
C ASP A 98 20.06 2.90 2.38
N ASP A 99 19.21 1.92 2.72
CA ASP A 99 17.90 1.75 2.10
C ASP A 99 16.96 2.91 2.43
N ALA A 100 16.93 3.38 3.67
CA ALA A 100 16.12 4.53 4.06
C ALA A 100 16.50 5.79 3.26
N ARG A 101 17.81 6.07 3.10
CA ARG A 101 18.29 7.16 2.25
C ARG A 101 17.93 6.97 0.78
N ARG A 102 18.12 5.75 0.27
CA ARG A 102 17.80 5.40 -1.11
C ARG A 102 16.33 5.62 -1.42
N TYR A 103 15.43 5.08 -0.60
CA TYR A 103 13.99 5.18 -0.83
C TYR A 103 13.43 6.56 -0.50
N HIS A 104 14.02 7.29 0.46
CA HIS A 104 13.69 8.70 0.68
C HIS A 104 13.94 9.54 -0.58
N GLY A 105 15.06 9.33 -1.28
CA GLY A 105 15.36 9.99 -2.54
C GLY A 105 14.43 9.64 -3.71
N MET A 106 13.53 8.66 -3.53
CA MET A 106 12.51 8.29 -4.52
C MET A 106 11.11 8.82 -4.17
N LEU A 107 10.93 9.42 -2.99
CA LEU A 107 9.67 10.04 -2.62
C LEU A 107 9.40 11.26 -3.49
N VAL A 108 8.14 11.45 -3.84
CA VAL A 108 7.64 12.59 -4.60
C VAL A 108 6.54 13.26 -3.81
N ALA A 109 6.29 14.54 -4.09
CA ALA A 109 5.19 15.25 -3.48
C ALA A 109 3.84 14.63 -3.87
N GLU A 110 2.91 14.59 -2.93
CA GLU A 110 1.60 13.97 -3.06
C GLU A 110 0.50 15.03 -3.26
N SER A 111 -0.67 14.61 -3.73
CA SER A 111 -1.86 15.47 -3.73
C SER A 111 -2.23 15.84 -2.29
N ALA A 112 -2.26 17.13 -1.96
CA ALA A 112 -2.69 17.58 -0.63
C ALA A 112 -4.13 17.14 -0.33
N ARG A 113 -4.99 17.11 -1.36
CA ARG A 113 -6.36 16.60 -1.24
C ARG A 113 -6.37 15.11 -0.88
N ALA A 114 -5.52 14.30 -1.49
CA ALA A 114 -5.43 12.88 -1.20
C ALA A 114 -4.94 12.60 0.22
N VAL A 115 -3.91 13.32 0.67
CA VAL A 115 -3.38 13.22 2.03
C VAL A 115 -4.43 13.67 3.05
N GLU A 116 -5.16 14.76 2.79
CA GLU A 116 -6.27 15.21 3.64
C GLU A 116 -7.32 14.10 3.83
N GLN A 117 -7.72 13.43 2.74
CA GLN A 117 -8.65 12.31 2.74
C GLN A 117 -8.09 11.04 3.41
N ALA A 118 -6.76 10.93 3.55
CA ALA A 118 -6.13 9.81 4.23
C ALA A 118 -6.06 10.01 5.76
N VAL A 119 -6.04 11.24 6.27
CA VAL A 119 -5.66 11.51 7.68
C VAL A 119 -6.66 12.34 8.49
N THR A 120 -7.48 13.19 7.86
CA THR A 120 -8.37 14.13 8.57
C THR A 120 -9.75 13.53 8.86
N GLY A 121 -10.75 14.35 9.20
CA GLY A 121 -12.15 13.94 9.31
C GLY A 121 -12.85 13.79 7.95
N ASN A 122 -12.20 14.19 6.84
CA ASN A 122 -12.73 14.13 5.48
C ASN A 122 -12.37 12.82 4.77
N ARG A 123 -12.35 11.70 5.53
CA ARG A 123 -11.83 10.43 5.02
C ARG A 123 -12.71 9.85 3.93
N VAL A 124 -12.08 9.12 3.01
CA VAL A 124 -12.83 8.29 2.07
C VAL A 124 -13.56 7.19 2.84
N SER A 125 -14.87 7.13 2.62
CA SER A 125 -15.72 6.03 3.07
C SER A 125 -15.81 4.93 2.02
N ILE A 126 -16.02 3.72 2.51
CA ILE A 126 -16.29 2.53 1.68
C ILE A 126 -17.65 1.92 2.04
N ASP A 127 -18.23 1.20 1.08
CA ASP A 127 -19.37 0.32 1.25
C ASP A 127 -18.86 -1.13 1.35
N PRO A 128 -18.59 -1.64 2.57
CA PRO A 128 -17.99 -2.96 2.76
C PRO A 128 -18.88 -4.10 2.25
N VAL A 129 -20.19 -3.88 2.11
CA VAL A 129 -21.12 -4.90 1.56
C VAL A 129 -20.87 -5.16 0.08
N LYS A 130 -20.31 -4.18 -0.64
CA LYS A 130 -19.97 -4.31 -2.06
C LYS A 130 -18.61 -4.97 -2.30
N ILE A 131 -17.78 -5.08 -1.26
CA ILE A 131 -16.42 -5.60 -1.34
C ILE A 131 -16.44 -7.06 -0.88
N SER A 132 -16.12 -8.00 -1.78
CA SER A 132 -16.23 -9.44 -1.48
C SER A 132 -15.25 -10.30 -2.28
N GLY A 133 -15.08 -11.56 -1.89
CA GLY A 133 -14.10 -12.47 -2.50
C GLY A 133 -12.80 -12.54 -1.69
N PRO A 134 -11.72 -13.11 -2.26
CA PRO A 134 -10.47 -13.29 -1.54
C PRO A 134 -9.80 -11.96 -1.21
N ILE A 135 -9.61 -11.68 0.08
CA ILE A 135 -8.93 -10.47 0.57
C ILE A 135 -7.93 -10.89 1.65
N LEU A 136 -6.67 -10.44 1.51
CA LEU A 136 -5.63 -10.53 2.52
C LEU A 136 -5.29 -9.12 3.00
N VAL A 137 -5.35 -8.91 4.31
CA VAL A 137 -4.91 -7.68 4.96
C VAL A 137 -3.67 -7.98 5.80
N LEU A 138 -2.62 -7.20 5.60
CA LEU A 138 -1.32 -7.41 6.24
C LEU A 138 -0.95 -6.20 7.07
N ALA A 139 -0.78 -6.40 8.37
CA ALA A 139 -0.25 -5.40 9.30
C ALA A 139 1.23 -5.63 9.58
N ALA A 140 1.93 -4.59 10.02
CA ALA A 140 3.33 -4.66 10.41
C ALA A 140 3.53 -4.15 11.85
N GLU A 141 4.28 -4.90 12.65
CA GLU A 141 4.43 -4.68 14.11
C GLU A 141 4.82 -3.25 14.50
N MET A 142 5.73 -2.63 13.74
CA MET A 142 6.27 -1.29 14.03
C MET A 142 5.62 -0.20 13.17
N ASP A 143 4.48 -0.47 12.55
CA ASP A 143 3.75 0.53 11.77
C ASP A 143 3.05 1.53 12.70
N VAL A 144 3.54 2.77 12.68
CA VAL A 144 2.99 3.89 13.46
C VAL A 144 1.92 4.68 12.71
N LEU A 145 1.83 4.52 11.38
CA LEU A 145 0.84 5.20 10.54
C LEU A 145 -0.47 4.43 10.50
N CYS A 146 -0.36 3.10 10.35
CA CYS A 146 -1.48 2.18 10.30
C CYS A 146 -1.26 1.08 11.34
N PRO A 147 -1.49 1.37 12.64
CA PRO A 147 -1.23 0.43 13.72
C PRO A 147 -1.94 -0.92 13.52
N PRO A 148 -1.30 -2.05 13.87
CA PRO A 148 -1.86 -3.38 13.61
C PRO A 148 -3.27 -3.61 14.16
N GLU A 149 -3.59 -3.04 15.32
CA GLU A 149 -4.92 -3.14 15.91
C GLU A 149 -6.01 -2.48 15.06
N GLU A 150 -5.67 -1.40 14.35
CA GLU A 150 -6.59 -0.69 13.46
C GLU A 150 -6.70 -1.42 12.12
N VAL A 151 -5.58 -1.91 11.59
CA VAL A 151 -5.55 -2.77 10.39
C VAL A 151 -6.35 -4.07 10.61
N TRP A 152 -6.31 -4.63 11.81
CA TRP A 152 -7.12 -5.79 12.19
C TRP A 152 -8.63 -5.48 12.18
N ARG A 153 -9.06 -4.26 12.55
CA ARG A 153 -10.47 -3.85 12.44
C ARG A 153 -10.94 -3.83 11.00
N LEU A 154 -10.10 -3.37 10.06
CA LEU A 154 -10.40 -3.44 8.63
C LEU A 154 -10.56 -4.89 8.16
N ALA A 155 -9.66 -5.78 8.58
CA ALA A 155 -9.76 -7.20 8.23
C ALA A 155 -11.09 -7.80 8.70
N ASN A 156 -11.51 -7.50 9.94
CA ASN A 156 -12.81 -7.93 10.47
C ASN A 156 -13.99 -7.32 9.71
N LEU A 157 -13.94 -6.02 9.39
CA LEU A 157 -15.00 -5.33 8.65
C LEU A 157 -15.26 -6.00 7.30
N LEU A 158 -14.19 -6.41 6.62
CA LEU A 158 -14.25 -7.03 5.29
C LEU A 158 -14.41 -8.56 5.32
N GLY A 159 -14.33 -9.19 6.49
CA GLY A 159 -14.23 -10.66 6.60
C GLY A 159 -12.99 -11.23 5.91
N ALA A 160 -11.90 -10.47 5.90
CA ALA A 160 -10.66 -10.79 5.20
C ALA A 160 -9.72 -11.66 6.03
N ASP A 161 -8.83 -12.39 5.35
CA ASP A 161 -7.68 -13.02 6.00
C ASP A 161 -6.72 -11.96 6.53
N TYR A 162 -6.15 -12.20 7.71
CA TYR A 162 -5.25 -11.27 8.37
C TYR A 162 -3.86 -11.88 8.58
N HIS A 163 -2.82 -11.13 8.20
CA HIS A 163 -1.44 -11.47 8.50
C HIS A 163 -0.76 -10.37 9.33
N TYR A 164 -0.13 -10.78 10.42
CA TYR A 164 0.69 -9.90 11.24
C TYR A 164 2.17 -10.15 10.95
N ALA A 165 2.87 -9.15 10.43
CA ALA A 165 4.29 -9.24 10.13
C ALA A 165 5.13 -8.66 11.28
N SER A 166 5.80 -9.56 12.01
CA SER A 166 6.69 -9.19 13.13
C SER A 166 8.01 -8.61 12.64
N GLY A 167 8.54 -7.64 13.38
CA GLY A 167 9.82 -6.98 13.10
C GLY A 167 9.83 -6.09 11.86
N LEU A 168 8.67 -5.79 11.26
CA LEU A 168 8.54 -4.91 10.10
C LEU A 168 7.81 -3.60 10.47
N GLY A 169 8.11 -2.52 9.73
CA GLY A 169 7.39 -1.25 9.81
C GLY A 169 6.49 -1.02 8.59
N HIS A 170 6.02 0.22 8.42
CA HIS A 170 5.06 0.59 7.38
C HIS A 170 5.51 0.20 5.95
N GLY A 171 6.77 0.46 5.61
CA GLY A 171 7.40 0.11 4.33
C GLY A 171 7.87 -1.34 4.29
N VAL A 172 6.94 -2.29 4.37
CA VAL A 172 7.20 -3.74 4.44
C VAL A 172 8.12 -4.25 3.32
N MET A 173 7.95 -3.74 2.10
CA MET A 173 8.73 -4.11 0.92
C MET A 173 10.14 -3.51 0.88
N MET A 174 10.42 -2.52 1.74
CA MET A 174 11.72 -1.85 1.84
C MET A 174 12.60 -2.42 2.96
N ALA A 175 12.05 -3.28 3.82
CA ALA A 175 12.75 -3.87 4.96
C ALA A 175 13.52 -5.14 4.57
N GLU A 176 14.60 -5.48 5.28
CA GLU A 176 15.40 -6.68 5.00
C GLU A 176 14.56 -7.99 5.02
N GLY A 177 13.53 -8.03 5.87
CA GLY A 177 12.61 -9.16 6.03
C GLY A 177 11.50 -9.28 4.99
N TRP A 178 11.45 -8.42 3.96
CA TRP A 178 10.33 -8.37 2.98
C TRP A 178 10.01 -9.71 2.32
N ARG A 179 11.02 -10.57 2.13
CA ARG A 179 10.87 -11.87 1.45
C ARG A 179 9.88 -12.79 2.16
N HIS A 180 9.84 -12.76 3.49
CA HIS A 180 8.89 -13.58 4.25
C HIS A 180 7.45 -13.16 3.94
N THR A 181 7.19 -11.85 3.96
CA THR A 181 5.89 -11.28 3.58
C THR A 181 5.52 -11.64 2.14
N ALA A 182 6.44 -11.48 1.19
CA ALA A 182 6.17 -11.85 -0.21
C ALA A 182 5.83 -13.33 -0.37
N GLN A 183 6.51 -14.23 0.33
CA GLN A 183 6.19 -15.66 0.34
C GLN A 183 4.82 -15.95 0.97
N THR A 184 4.44 -15.24 2.03
CA THR A 184 3.11 -15.34 2.62
C THR A 184 2.02 -14.94 1.63
N ILE A 185 2.19 -13.80 0.96
CA ILE A 185 1.27 -13.33 -0.09
C ILE A 185 1.17 -14.36 -1.21
N HIS A 186 2.30 -14.88 -1.69
CA HIS A 186 2.32 -15.90 -2.74
C HIS A 186 1.55 -17.17 -2.37
N ARG A 187 1.79 -17.72 -1.16
CA ARG A 187 1.05 -18.91 -0.67
C ARG A 187 -0.44 -18.65 -0.52
N TRP A 188 -0.79 -17.44 -0.06
CA TRP A 188 -2.19 -17.05 0.07
C TRP A 188 -2.88 -16.99 -1.30
N LEU A 189 -2.24 -16.37 -2.30
CA LEU A 189 -2.74 -16.29 -3.67
C LEU A 189 -2.92 -17.67 -4.31
N ALA A 190 -1.95 -18.56 -4.16
CA ALA A 190 -2.03 -19.92 -4.68
C ALA A 190 -3.21 -20.71 -4.09
N THR A 191 -3.51 -20.48 -2.80
CA THR A 191 -4.62 -21.15 -2.10
C THR A 191 -5.99 -20.60 -2.49
N HIS A 192 -6.12 -19.27 -2.63
CA HIS A 192 -7.44 -18.62 -2.72
C HIS A 192 -7.83 -18.13 -4.12
N VAL A 193 -6.85 -17.90 -5.00
CA VAL A 193 -7.09 -17.35 -6.34
C VAL A 193 -6.85 -18.40 -7.43
N GLY A 194 -5.88 -19.31 -7.22
CA GLY A 194 -5.58 -20.42 -8.13
C GLY A 194 -4.09 -20.52 -8.46
N ASP A 195 -3.72 -21.61 -9.15
CA ASP A 195 -2.34 -21.93 -9.50
C ASP A 195 -1.88 -21.11 -10.72
N TRP A 196 -0.96 -20.17 -10.52
CA TRP A 196 -0.42 -19.28 -11.55
C TRP A 196 0.75 -19.93 -12.33
N GLY A 197 0.91 -21.25 -12.25
CA GLY A 197 2.01 -21.98 -12.88
C GLY A 197 3.37 -21.79 -12.20
N GLY A 198 3.39 -21.16 -11.03
CA GLY A 198 4.57 -21.01 -10.17
C GLY A 198 4.49 -21.99 -9.00
N SER A 199 5.50 -22.84 -8.84
CA SER A 199 5.60 -23.79 -7.72
C SER A 199 5.46 -23.06 -6.37
N THR A 200 4.47 -23.47 -5.57
CA THR A 200 4.24 -22.99 -4.20
C THR A 200 5.39 -23.28 -3.24
N ASP A 201 6.29 -24.20 -3.62
CA ASP A 201 7.41 -24.71 -2.82
C ASP A 201 8.76 -24.12 -3.22
N THR A 202 8.83 -23.28 -4.26
CA THR A 202 10.10 -22.65 -4.65
C THR A 202 10.27 -21.35 -3.88
N PRO A 203 11.27 -21.22 -2.99
CA PRO A 203 11.55 -19.96 -2.32
C PRO A 203 11.88 -18.90 -3.37
N ILE A 204 11.38 -17.68 -3.18
CA ILE A 204 11.81 -16.51 -3.97
C ILE A 204 13.34 -16.46 -3.88
N PRO A 205 14.09 -16.61 -5.00
CA PRO A 205 15.54 -16.64 -4.96
C PRO A 205 16.07 -15.38 -4.29
N ALA A 206 17.17 -15.51 -3.55
CA ALA A 206 17.95 -14.34 -3.20
C ALA A 206 18.37 -13.69 -4.52
N THR A 207 17.80 -12.53 -4.85
CA THR A 207 18.39 -11.65 -5.87
C THR A 207 19.84 -11.45 -5.44
N GLN A 208 20.78 -11.99 -6.21
CA GLN A 208 22.10 -11.40 -6.25
C GLN A 208 21.84 -9.92 -6.51
N SER A 209 22.37 -9.09 -5.60
CA SER A 209 22.40 -7.66 -5.83
C SER A 209 22.78 -7.42 -7.29
N LEU A 210 22.00 -6.61 -8.03
CA LEU A 210 22.39 -6.13 -9.36
C LEU A 210 23.57 -5.14 -9.22
N LEU A 211 24.57 -5.50 -8.43
CA LEU A 211 25.87 -4.87 -8.28
C LEU A 211 26.82 -5.56 -9.26
N SER A 212 26.66 -5.24 -10.54
CA SER A 212 27.82 -5.04 -11.38
C SER A 212 27.86 -3.56 -11.72
N SER A 213 28.40 -2.76 -10.81
CA SER A 213 28.97 -1.47 -11.17
C SER A 213 30.22 -1.74 -11.99
N GLU A 214 30.09 -1.90 -13.30
CA GLU A 214 31.23 -1.69 -14.18
C GLU A 214 31.48 -0.18 -14.28
N PRO A 215 32.72 0.30 -14.12
CA PRO A 215 33.03 1.70 -14.29
C PRO A 215 32.90 2.07 -15.77
N VAL A 216 31.98 2.98 -16.08
CA VAL A 216 31.97 3.67 -17.37
C VAL A 216 33.23 4.52 -17.43
N THR A 217 34.19 4.08 -18.24
CA THR A 217 35.36 4.87 -18.64
C THR A 217 34.98 5.66 -19.88
N HIS A 218 34.88 6.98 -19.75
CA HIS A 218 35.09 7.93 -20.84
C HIS A 218 35.74 9.20 -20.29
#